data_AF-A0A0F7FJ35-F1
#
_entry.id   AF-A0A0F7FJ35-F1
#
_cell.length_a   1.000
_cell.length_b   1.000
_cell.length_c   1.000
_cell.angle_alpha   90.00
_cell.angle_beta   90.00
_cell.angle_gamma   90.00
#
_symmetry.space_group_name_H-M   'P 1'
#
loop_
_entity.id
_entity.type
_entity.pdbx_description
1 polymer ?
#
loop_
_entity_poly.entity_id
_entity_poly.type
_entity_poly.pdbx_seq_one_letter_code
_entity_poly.pdbx_strand_id
1 'polypeptide(L)'
;MGLAWHPLLNLPYIPSSTLKGVVRAFIRSHDRKELCGIDTEQLLGNQDYKGLLIFFDAVPVKVDKALLEPDVITPHYVELEGRIDETSVKPRPIVYPTVAKGVTFAMVMAMDSKPSKNPECILTDLPNTISMALSQGLGAKTSLGYGYVKVSLIEKKVTKA
;
A
#
# COMPACT_ATOMS: atom_id res chain seq x y z
N MET A 1 -14.37 -1.68 -12.56
CA MET A 1 -13.39 -1.07 -11.63
C MET A 1 -14.10 -0.80 -10.33
N GLY A 2 -13.46 -1.06 -9.20
CA GLY A 2 -14.06 -0.91 -7.88
C GLY A 2 -13.02 -0.51 -6.84
N LEU A 3 -13.50 -0.08 -5.68
CA LEU A 3 -12.67 0.29 -4.54
C LEU A 3 -12.70 -0.85 -3.51
N ALA A 4 -11.60 -1.06 -2.78
CA ALA A 4 -11.64 -1.90 -1.59
C ALA A 4 -12.56 -1.23 -0.55
N TRP A 5 -13.71 -1.85 -0.31
CA TRP A 5 -14.76 -1.31 0.55
C TRP A 5 -14.98 -2.24 1.73
N HIS A 6 -14.90 -1.70 2.94
CA HIS A 6 -15.17 -2.47 4.15
C HIS A 6 -16.68 -2.46 4.40
N PRO A 7 -17.40 -3.60 4.33
CA PRO A 7 -18.87 -3.61 4.37
C PRO A 7 -19.43 -3.17 5.72
N LEU A 8 -18.76 -3.51 6.83
CA LEU A 8 -19.23 -3.14 8.18
C LEU A 8 -18.95 -1.68 8.53
N LEU A 9 -17.71 -1.20 8.29
CA LEU A 9 -17.34 0.20 8.54
C LEU A 9 -17.94 1.16 7.50
N ASN A 10 -18.42 0.63 6.37
CA ASN A 10 -18.94 1.37 5.23
C ASN A 10 -17.98 2.46 4.73
N LEU A 11 -16.69 2.11 4.65
CA LEU A 11 -15.61 3.01 4.29
C LEU A 11 -14.63 2.33 3.31
N PRO A 12 -13.92 3.10 2.47
CA PRO A 12 -12.71 2.64 1.80
C PRO A 12 -11.71 2.11 2.81
N TYR A 13 -10.95 1.10 2.45
CA TYR A 13 -9.77 0.72 3.22
C TYR A 13 -8.63 0.29 2.29
N ILE A 14 -7.40 0.38 2.79
CA ILE A 14 -6.24 -0.21 2.12
C ILE A 14 -5.96 -1.54 2.81
N PRO A 15 -6.06 -2.68 2.10
CA PRO A 15 -5.78 -3.97 2.68
C PRO A 15 -4.33 -4.06 3.20
N SER A 16 -4.17 -4.66 4.37
CA SER A 16 -2.88 -5.03 4.97
C SER A 16 -2.00 -5.85 4.02
N SER A 17 -2.60 -6.73 3.22
CA SER A 17 -1.89 -7.51 2.19
C SER A 17 -1.27 -6.63 1.11
N THR A 18 -1.94 -5.54 0.71
CA THR A 18 -1.40 -4.55 -0.25
C THR A 18 -0.21 -3.81 0.36
N LEU A 19 -0.34 -3.34 1.61
CA LEU A 19 0.73 -2.65 2.32
C LEU A 19 1.98 -3.54 2.46
N LYS A 20 1.77 -4.77 2.93
CA LYS A 20 2.82 -5.78 3.08
C LYS A 20 3.46 -6.14 1.73
N GLY A 21 2.65 -6.24 0.68
CA GLY A 21 3.11 -6.55 -0.68
C GLY A 21 4.03 -5.46 -1.25
N VAL A 22 3.68 -4.19 -1.06
CA VAL A 22 4.50 -3.04 -1.48
C VAL A 22 5.82 -3.02 -0.72
N VAL A 23 5.79 -3.24 0.60
CA VAL A 23 7.01 -3.33 1.41
C VAL A 23 7.91 -4.50 0.95
N ARG A 24 7.33 -5.68 0.70
CA ARG A 24 8.08 -6.83 0.16
C ARG A 24 8.71 -6.52 -1.19
N ALA A 25 7.95 -5.92 -2.11
CA ALA A 25 8.41 -5.57 -3.44
C ALA A 25 9.58 -4.56 -3.37
N PHE A 26 9.46 -3.55 -2.51
CA PHE A 26 10.49 -2.54 -2.31
C PHE A 26 11.80 -3.13 -1.75
N ILE A 27 11.70 -4.02 -0.76
CA ILE A 27 12.86 -4.71 -0.19
C ILE A 27 13.57 -5.54 -1.27
N ARG A 28 12.79 -6.30 -2.05
CA ARG A 28 13.32 -7.13 -3.15
C ARG A 28 13.96 -6.30 -4.26
N SER A 29 13.39 -5.13 -4.60
CA SER A 29 13.95 -4.26 -5.65
C SER A 29 15.28 -3.61 -5.25
N HIS A 30 15.57 -3.50 -3.95
CA HIS A 30 16.82 -2.94 -3.41
C HIS A 30 17.81 -4.03 -2.95
N ASP A 31 17.55 -5.30 -3.27
CA ASP A 31 18.35 -6.49 -2.88
C ASP A 31 18.74 -6.52 -1.39
N ARG A 32 17.83 -6.04 -0.53
CA ARG A 32 18.06 -6.04 0.93
C ARG A 32 17.68 -7.40 1.48
N LYS A 33 18.67 -8.25 1.73
CA LYS A 33 18.46 -9.60 2.31
C LYS A 33 18.12 -9.55 3.79
N GLU A 34 18.70 -8.61 4.52
CA GLU A 34 18.48 -8.42 5.95
C GLU A 34 18.10 -6.97 6.27
N LEU A 35 17.22 -6.82 7.25
CA LEU A 35 16.82 -5.54 7.84
C LEU A 35 17.05 -5.64 9.34
N CYS A 36 17.92 -4.79 9.88
CA CYS A 36 18.25 -4.77 11.31
C CYS A 36 18.69 -6.14 11.88
N GLY A 37 19.44 -6.91 11.08
CA GLY A 37 19.92 -8.24 11.45
C GLY A 37 18.84 -9.32 11.52
N ILE A 38 17.65 -9.04 10.98
CA ILE A 38 16.58 -10.01 10.75
C ILE A 38 16.49 -10.26 9.24
N ASP A 39 16.44 -11.53 8.88
CA ASP A 39 16.20 -11.93 7.50
C ASP A 39 14.82 -11.42 7.01
N THR A 40 14.77 -10.97 5.77
CA THR A 40 13.56 -10.34 5.24
C THR A 40 12.40 -11.30 5.08
N GLU A 41 12.69 -12.57 4.79
CA GLU A 41 11.66 -13.58 4.80
C GLU A 41 11.20 -13.82 6.24
N GLN A 42 12.07 -13.92 7.26
CA GLN A 42 11.64 -13.99 8.67
C GLN A 42 10.77 -12.81 9.12
N LEU A 43 11.07 -11.60 8.64
CA LEU A 43 10.32 -10.40 8.96
C LEU A 43 8.90 -10.44 8.35
N LEU A 44 8.78 -10.81 7.08
CA LEU A 44 7.53 -10.78 6.32
C LEU A 44 6.82 -12.15 6.25
N GLY A 45 7.43 -13.21 6.72
CA GLY A 45 6.99 -14.61 6.60
C GLY A 45 7.22 -15.20 5.21
N ASN A 46 7.23 -16.53 5.11
CA ASN A 46 7.22 -17.24 3.83
C ASN A 46 6.08 -18.29 3.83
N GLN A 47 6.16 -19.33 3.01
CA GLN A 47 5.17 -20.42 3.03
C GLN A 47 5.25 -21.31 4.27
N ASP A 48 6.42 -21.39 4.91
CA ASP A 48 6.73 -22.31 6.00
C ASP A 48 6.56 -21.67 7.40
N TYR A 49 6.78 -20.35 7.50
CA TYR A 49 6.73 -19.64 8.77
C TYR A 49 6.02 -18.29 8.71
N LYS A 50 5.39 -17.94 9.83
CA LYS A 50 4.71 -16.66 10.04
C LYS A 50 5.75 -15.54 10.19
N GLY A 51 5.49 -14.41 9.52
CA GLY A 51 6.31 -13.21 9.64
C GLY A 51 6.16 -12.54 11.01
N LEU A 52 7.25 -11.96 11.50
CA LEU A 52 7.28 -11.21 12.76
C LEU A 52 6.51 -9.88 12.67
N LEU A 53 6.50 -9.25 11.49
CA LEU A 53 5.84 -7.97 11.26
C LEU A 53 4.39 -8.17 10.82
N ILE A 54 3.47 -7.62 11.60
CA ILE A 54 2.03 -7.67 11.41
C ILE A 54 1.56 -6.31 10.89
N PHE A 55 0.92 -6.32 9.72
CA PHE A 55 0.28 -5.16 9.14
C PHE A 55 -1.21 -5.23 9.39
N PHE A 56 -1.80 -4.14 9.87
CA PHE A 56 -3.25 -3.98 9.92
C PHE A 56 -3.74 -3.19 8.72
N ASP A 57 -5.03 -3.32 8.44
CA ASP A 57 -5.70 -2.60 7.36
C ASP A 57 -5.67 -1.08 7.64
N ALA A 58 -5.44 -0.28 6.61
CA ALA A 58 -5.48 1.17 6.75
C ALA A 58 -6.89 1.69 6.51
N VAL A 59 -7.40 2.49 7.45
CA VAL A 59 -8.74 3.08 7.39
C VAL A 59 -8.65 4.61 7.35
N PRO A 60 -9.59 5.30 6.68
CA PRO A 60 -9.60 6.76 6.61
C PRO A 60 -9.97 7.34 7.97
N VAL A 61 -9.15 8.25 8.48
CA VAL A 61 -9.35 8.91 9.78
C VAL A 61 -9.66 10.39 9.67
N LYS A 62 -9.27 11.03 8.56
CA LYS A 62 -9.53 12.44 8.30
C LYS A 62 -9.80 12.64 6.82
N VAL A 63 -10.79 13.47 6.53
CA VAL A 63 -11.21 13.87 5.19
C VAL A 63 -11.29 15.38 5.16
N ASP A 64 -10.60 16.01 4.21
CA ASP A 64 -10.62 17.47 4.09
C ASP A 64 -11.86 17.99 3.35
N LYS A 65 -12.18 17.43 2.18
CA LYS A 65 -13.32 17.86 1.34
C LYS A 65 -14.31 16.74 1.07
N ALA A 66 -13.85 15.72 0.36
CA ALA A 66 -14.65 14.57 -0.04
C ALA A 66 -13.84 13.30 0.21
N LEU A 67 -14.53 12.19 0.49
CA LEU A 67 -13.87 10.88 0.65
C LEU A 67 -13.63 10.22 -0.72
N LEU A 68 -14.60 10.37 -1.62
CA LEU A 68 -14.57 9.83 -2.97
C LEU A 68 -14.82 10.93 -4.01
N GLU A 69 -14.14 10.81 -5.14
CA GLU A 69 -14.35 11.64 -6.32
C GLU A 69 -14.55 10.73 -7.55
N PRO A 70 -15.48 11.08 -8.46
CA PRO A 70 -15.61 10.39 -9.73
C PRO A 70 -14.42 10.73 -10.62
N ASP A 71 -13.84 9.71 -11.24
CA ASP A 71 -12.78 9.86 -12.21
C ASP A 71 -13.15 9.10 -13.50
N VAL A 72 -12.53 9.48 -14.62
CA VAL A 72 -12.85 8.93 -15.93
C VAL A 72 -11.58 8.47 -16.64
N ILE A 73 -11.60 7.24 -17.13
CA ILE A 73 -10.64 6.78 -18.14
C ILE A 73 -11.38 6.62 -19.46
N THR A 74 -10.73 7.02 -20.54
CA THR A 74 -11.27 6.85 -21.89
C THR A 74 -10.29 6.03 -22.72
N PRO A 75 -10.30 4.69 -22.61
CA PRO A 75 -9.60 3.84 -23.57
C PRO A 75 -10.11 4.13 -24.98
N HIS A 76 -9.18 4.46 -25.87
CA HIS A 76 -9.44 4.73 -27.29
C HIS A 76 -9.24 3.47 -28.14
N TYR A 77 -8.20 2.69 -27.81
CA TYR A 77 -7.89 1.41 -28.43
C TYR A 77 -8.21 0.29 -27.44
N VAL A 78 -8.94 -0.73 -27.89
CA VAL A 78 -9.25 -1.91 -27.08
C VAL A 78 -8.46 -3.09 -27.65
N GLU A 79 -7.34 -3.42 -27.00
CA GLU A 79 -6.37 -4.43 -27.46
C GLU A 79 -6.97 -5.83 -27.66
N LEU A 80 -8.10 -6.13 -27.01
CA LEU A 80 -8.81 -7.42 -27.12
C LEU A 80 -9.26 -7.74 -28.56
N GLU A 81 -9.40 -6.75 -29.43
CA GLU A 81 -9.82 -6.95 -30.82
C GLU A 81 -8.62 -7.16 -31.78
N GLY A 82 -7.38 -7.17 -31.28
CA GLY A 82 -6.17 -7.49 -32.05
C GLY A 82 -5.87 -6.54 -33.22
N ARG A 83 -6.59 -5.42 -33.32
CA ARG A 83 -6.47 -4.42 -34.38
C ARG A 83 -6.28 -3.06 -33.74
N ILE A 84 -5.07 -2.51 -33.85
CA ILE A 84 -4.81 -1.10 -33.61
C ILE A 84 -4.97 -0.41 -34.96
N ASP A 85 -6.17 0.11 -35.23
CA ASP A 85 -6.48 0.81 -36.46
C ASP A 85 -7.20 2.11 -36.13
N GLU A 86 -6.74 3.22 -36.70
CA GLU A 86 -7.28 4.55 -36.42
C GLU A 86 -8.72 4.72 -36.90
N THR A 87 -9.13 3.99 -37.95
CA THR A 87 -10.49 4.11 -38.50
C THR A 87 -11.56 3.44 -37.64
N SER A 88 -11.14 2.50 -36.79
CA SER A 88 -12.03 1.73 -35.91
C SER A 88 -12.00 2.19 -34.44
N VAL A 89 -11.24 3.25 -34.13
CA VAL A 89 -11.16 3.82 -32.78
C VAL A 89 -12.53 4.27 -32.30
N LYS A 90 -12.92 3.77 -31.13
CA LYS A 90 -14.15 4.19 -30.43
C LYS A 90 -13.79 4.50 -28.98
N PRO A 91 -13.64 5.78 -28.61
CA PRO A 91 -13.42 6.18 -27.23
C PRO A 91 -14.55 5.68 -26.34
N ARG A 92 -14.22 4.95 -25.27
CA ARG A 92 -15.21 4.44 -24.30
C ARG A 92 -14.96 5.08 -22.93
N PRO A 93 -15.62 6.19 -22.58
CA PRO A 93 -15.49 6.78 -21.25
C PRO A 93 -16.02 5.82 -20.18
N ILE A 94 -15.18 5.48 -19.22
CA ILE A 94 -15.52 4.65 -18.07
C ILE A 94 -15.35 5.51 -16.83
N VAL A 95 -16.46 5.87 -16.20
CA VAL A 95 -16.49 6.62 -14.94
C VAL A 95 -16.41 5.63 -13.78
N TYR A 96 -15.57 5.91 -12.79
CA TYR A 96 -15.38 5.07 -11.61
C TYR A 96 -15.04 5.90 -10.36
N PRO A 97 -15.35 5.41 -9.15
CA PRO A 97 -15.00 6.12 -7.92
C PRO A 97 -13.51 5.98 -7.61
N THR A 98 -12.91 7.08 -7.15
CA THR A 98 -11.54 7.16 -6.65
C THR A 98 -11.51 7.80 -5.28
N VAL A 99 -10.49 7.50 -4.48
CA VAL A 99 -10.27 8.23 -3.23
C VAL A 99 -9.80 9.63 -3.58
N ALA A 100 -10.49 10.63 -3.03
CA ALA A 100 -10.16 12.03 -3.27
C ALA A 100 -8.80 12.41 -2.68
N LYS A 101 -8.21 13.51 -3.16
CA LYS A 101 -7.02 14.09 -2.54
C LYS A 101 -7.39 14.72 -1.18
N GLY A 102 -6.47 14.63 -0.21
CA GLY A 102 -6.70 15.17 1.16
C GLY A 102 -7.39 14.19 2.11
N VAL A 103 -7.42 12.90 1.78
CA VAL A 103 -7.84 11.84 2.71
C VAL A 103 -6.62 11.28 3.44
N THR A 104 -6.68 11.28 4.77
CA THR A 104 -5.64 10.70 5.62
C THR A 104 -6.06 9.31 6.05
N PHE A 105 -5.23 8.31 5.76
CA PHE A 105 -5.38 6.94 6.25
C PHE A 105 -4.48 6.70 7.45
N ALA A 106 -5.01 6.00 8.45
CA ALA A 106 -4.21 5.49 9.56
C ALA A 106 -4.12 3.96 9.45
N MET A 107 -2.93 3.45 9.72
CA MET A 107 -2.67 2.02 9.86
C MET A 107 -1.88 1.77 11.13
N VAL A 108 -2.01 0.56 11.67
CA VAL A 108 -1.20 0.09 12.79
C VAL A 108 -0.25 -0.98 12.27
N MET A 109 0.97 -0.99 12.80
CA MET A 109 1.92 -2.08 12.63
C MET A 109 2.32 -2.60 14.00
N ALA A 110 2.36 -3.91 14.12
CA ALA A 110 2.83 -4.58 15.33
C ALA A 110 3.95 -5.55 14.95
N MET A 111 4.88 -5.75 15.87
CA MET A 111 5.94 -6.73 15.70
C MET A 111 5.90 -7.68 16.87
N ASP A 112 5.90 -8.98 16.58
CA ASP A 112 5.93 -10.01 17.60
C ASP A 112 7.30 -10.04 18.29
N SER A 113 7.30 -10.12 19.62
CA SER A 113 8.47 -9.90 20.47
C SER A 113 9.37 -11.14 20.49
N LYS A 114 10.11 -11.37 19.41
CA LYS A 114 11.43 -11.99 19.51
C LYS A 114 12.46 -10.87 19.34
N PRO A 115 13.22 -10.53 20.39
CA PRO A 115 14.14 -9.40 20.33
C PRO A 115 15.17 -9.66 19.22
N SER A 116 15.16 -8.81 18.20
CA SER A 116 16.35 -8.65 17.38
C SER A 116 17.51 -8.20 18.26
N LYS A 117 18.73 -8.55 17.86
CA LYS A 117 19.97 -8.10 18.48
C LYS A 117 20.12 -6.56 18.53
N ASN A 118 19.31 -5.81 17.78
CA ASN A 118 19.42 -4.35 17.70
C ASN A 118 18.06 -3.60 17.72
N PRO A 119 17.51 -3.25 18.90
CA PRO A 119 16.21 -2.59 19.04
C PRO A 119 16.18 -1.17 18.47
N GLU A 120 17.31 -0.45 18.47
CA GLU A 120 17.37 0.92 17.95
C GLU A 120 17.16 0.97 16.43
N CYS A 121 17.72 0.00 15.71
CA CYS A 121 17.53 -0.13 14.27
C CYS A 121 16.06 -0.40 13.92
N ILE A 122 15.39 -1.29 14.65
CA ILE A 122 13.96 -1.58 14.43
C ILE A 122 13.10 -0.34 14.65
N LEU A 123 13.44 0.47 15.65
CA LEU A 123 12.68 1.68 15.92
C LEU A 123 12.92 2.77 14.89
N THR A 124 14.02 2.76 14.15
CA THR A 124 14.41 3.86 13.25
C THR A 124 14.37 3.46 11.79
N ASP A 125 15.19 2.50 11.39
CA ASP A 125 15.41 2.10 10.00
C ASP A 125 14.20 1.35 9.41
N LEU A 126 13.53 0.51 10.19
CA LEU A 126 12.36 -0.23 9.71
C LEU A 126 11.18 0.70 9.36
N PRO A 127 10.73 1.62 10.25
CA PRO A 127 9.72 2.61 9.90
C PRO A 127 10.11 3.49 8.72
N ASN A 128 11.38 3.89 8.62
CA ASN A 128 11.87 4.69 7.51
C ASN A 128 11.80 3.93 6.18
N THR A 129 12.23 2.66 6.18
CA THR A 129 12.16 1.77 5.02
C THR A 129 10.71 1.56 4.57
N ILE A 130 9.80 1.34 5.52
CA ILE A 130 8.38 1.19 5.23
C ILE A 130 7.80 2.50 4.67
N SER A 131 8.15 3.64 5.27
CA SER A 131 7.73 4.96 4.78
C SER A 131 8.18 5.20 3.34
N MET A 132 9.43 4.85 3.00
CA MET A 132 9.96 4.94 1.64
C MET A 132 9.23 3.99 0.69
N ALA A 133 8.98 2.75 1.12
CA ALA A 133 8.26 1.77 0.32
C ALA A 133 6.83 2.22 -0.01
N LEU A 134 6.09 2.70 0.99
CA LEU A 134 4.71 3.17 0.79
C LEU A 134 4.64 4.45 -0.07
N SER A 135 5.71 5.24 -0.10
CA SER A 135 5.79 6.46 -0.94
C SER A 135 5.96 6.16 -2.43
N GLN A 136 6.30 4.91 -2.81
CA GLN A 136 6.40 4.48 -4.22
C GLN A 136 5.04 4.36 -4.92
N GLY A 137 3.95 4.33 -4.15
CA GLY A 137 2.58 4.23 -4.65
C GLY A 137 1.84 3.01 -4.11
N LEU A 138 0.56 3.20 -3.81
CA LEU A 138 -0.35 2.21 -3.24
C LEU A 138 -1.57 1.99 -4.14
N GLY A 139 -1.93 0.73 -4.35
CA GLY A 139 -3.13 0.38 -5.12
C GLY A 139 -2.88 0.29 -6.63
N ALA A 140 -3.87 0.68 -7.42
CA ALA A 140 -3.86 0.51 -8.87
C ALA A 140 -3.38 1.77 -9.60
N LYS A 141 -2.90 1.58 -10.84
CA LYS A 141 -2.52 2.65 -11.78
C LYS A 141 -1.43 3.60 -11.24
N THR A 142 -0.50 3.08 -10.44
CA THR A 142 0.64 3.85 -9.91
C THR A 142 1.51 4.45 -11.01
N SER A 143 1.71 3.73 -12.12
CA SER A 143 2.43 4.26 -13.30
C SER A 143 1.78 5.48 -13.95
N LEU A 144 0.49 5.73 -13.70
CA LEU A 144 -0.25 6.89 -14.20
C LEU A 144 -0.34 8.02 -13.17
N GLY A 145 0.32 7.91 -12.01
CA GLY A 145 0.29 8.93 -10.97
C GLY A 145 -0.76 8.71 -9.88
N TYR A 146 -1.49 7.60 -9.88
CA TYR A 146 -2.47 7.29 -8.82
C TYR A 146 -1.79 6.64 -7.62
N GLY A 147 -2.42 6.75 -6.44
CA GLY A 147 -1.99 5.99 -5.26
C GLY A 147 -0.75 6.52 -4.54
N TYR A 148 -0.20 7.66 -4.94
CA TYR A 148 0.89 8.30 -4.21
C TYR A 148 0.40 8.89 -2.90
N VAL A 149 1.08 8.52 -1.81
CA VAL A 149 0.74 8.95 -0.46
C VAL A 149 1.94 9.61 0.20
N LYS A 150 1.67 10.59 1.06
CA LYS A 150 2.67 11.14 1.98
C LYS A 150 2.53 10.41 3.31
N VAL A 151 3.59 9.75 3.74
CA VAL A 151 3.61 8.99 4.99
C VAL A 151 4.10 9.88 6.13
N SER A 152 3.48 9.75 7.31
CA SER A 152 3.91 10.41 8.54
C SER A 152 3.84 9.41 9.68
N LEU A 153 4.93 9.29 10.45
CA LEU A 153 5.05 8.36 11.57
C LEU A 153 4.66 9.09 12.86
N ILE A 154 3.62 8.60 13.56
CA ILE A 154 2.99 9.33 14.67
C ILE A 154 3.49 8.84 16.04
N GLU A 155 3.63 7.53 16.28
CA GLU A 155 4.10 7.01 17.58
C GLU A 155 4.94 5.73 17.44
N LYS A 156 5.94 5.59 18.31
CA LYS A 156 6.70 4.36 18.54
C LYS A 156 6.49 3.95 19.99
N LYS A 157 5.60 3.00 20.25
CA LYS A 157 5.40 2.45 21.59
C LYS A 157 5.88 1.01 21.61
N VAL A 158 6.90 0.75 22.43
CA VAL A 158 7.32 -0.61 22.76
C VAL A 158 6.51 -1.03 23.98
N THR A 159 5.40 -1.73 23.74
CA THR A 159 4.67 -2.37 24.83
C THR A 159 5.44 -3.62 25.20
N LYS A 160 6.21 -3.57 26.31
CA LYS A 160 6.72 -4.78 26.93
C LYS A 160 5.51 -5.56 27.46
N ALA A 161 5.31 -6.78 26.95
CA ALA A 161 4.45 -7.76 27.60
C ALA A 161 5.10 -8.25 28.89
#